data_AF-A0A920CM12-F1
#
_entry.id   AF-A0A920CM12-F1
#
_cell.length_a   1.000
_cell.length_b   1.000
_cell.length_c   1.000
_cell.angle_alpha   90.00
_cell.angle_beta   90.00
_cell.angle_gamma   90.00
#
_symmetry.space_group_name_H-M   'P 1'
#
loop_
_entity.id
_entity.type
_entity.pdbx_description
1 polymer ?
#
loop_
_entity_poly.entity_id
_entity_poly.type
_entity_poly.pdbx_seq_one_letter_code
_entity_poly.pdbx_strand_id
1 'polypeptide(L)'
;MSAILKDVVAVPSSKDNAIGFLTWNSLSSMLITPDELKQKLVDSGLGAGWMPKDIRSPDAFRRATSEKFKREVSPGVYENYMFREVASTSTFVQRNLVCETKDTKGRRLKYVPDVGALVLDRKTETVETSYISSMAQQLVNNAALQFEIYRNNYGSTTLRTLITSVLKSMSPTPVRPSGGVYFIPAQFEGNLDALVQFVVSLEKGEAEKVPVMNTMDMKNMVTRKLLDHLRGTLAACENGVANQLKKNELKAILEDAKVIVSNVKDYEAIVTGDLQEMEEYVALIREKVASALTNMAD
;
A
#
# COMPACT_ATOMS: atom_id res chain seq x y z
N MET A 1 -55.91 6.19 24.85
CA MET A 1 -54.79 7.15 24.87
C MET A 1 -53.79 6.73 23.83
N SER A 2 -53.72 7.52 22.75
CA SER A 2 -52.78 7.38 21.65
C SER A 2 -51.45 8.02 22.06
N ALA A 3 -50.33 7.35 21.82
CA ALA A 3 -49.06 8.01 21.59
C ALA A 3 -48.50 7.48 20.27
N ILE A 4 -48.80 8.28 19.25
CA ILE A 4 -48.42 8.15 17.86
C ILE A 4 -46.90 8.25 17.75
N LEU A 5 -46.24 7.20 17.24
CA LEU A 5 -44.92 7.28 16.61
C LEU A 5 -45.08 8.02 15.28
N LYS A 6 -45.20 9.35 15.36
CA LYS A 6 -44.97 10.26 14.22
C LYS A 6 -43.45 10.39 14.12
N ASP A 7 -42.93 10.22 12.91
CA ASP A 7 -41.53 10.41 12.52
C ASP A 7 -40.62 9.17 12.51
N VAL A 8 -41.18 7.97 12.33
CA VAL A 8 -40.43 6.88 11.71
C VAL A 8 -40.65 6.95 10.20
N VAL A 9 -39.78 7.70 9.51
CA VAL A 9 -39.66 7.60 8.05
C VAL A 9 -39.03 6.25 7.76
N ALA A 10 -39.84 5.28 7.35
CA ALA A 10 -39.34 4.11 6.64
C ALA A 10 -38.69 4.62 5.34
N VAL A 11 -37.36 4.62 5.28
CA VAL A 11 -36.64 4.87 4.03
C VAL A 11 -36.85 3.62 3.17
N PRO A 12 -37.62 3.67 2.07
CA PRO A 12 -37.68 2.55 1.13
C PRO A 12 -36.26 2.27 0.66
N SER A 13 -35.89 0.99 0.54
CA SER A 13 -34.54 0.52 0.21
C SER A 13 -33.88 1.39 -0.86
N SER A 14 -33.06 2.35 -0.42
CA SER A 14 -32.63 3.52 -1.16
C SER A 14 -31.44 3.27 -2.08
N LYS A 15 -31.12 1.98 -2.35
CA LYS A 15 -30.00 1.59 -3.21
C LYS A 15 -30.16 2.11 -4.64
N ASP A 16 -31.39 2.20 -5.14
CA ASP A 16 -31.67 2.60 -6.52
C ASP A 16 -31.46 4.10 -6.80
N ASN A 17 -31.15 4.93 -5.79
CA ASN A 17 -30.91 6.36 -5.95
C ASN A 17 -29.54 6.82 -5.41
N ALA A 18 -28.57 5.92 -5.32
CA ALA A 18 -27.19 6.27 -4.95
C ALA A 18 -26.38 6.69 -6.19
N ILE A 19 -25.62 7.79 -6.08
CA ILE A 19 -24.63 8.19 -7.11
C ILE A 19 -23.30 7.43 -6.98
N GLY A 20 -23.11 6.74 -5.86
CA GLY A 20 -21.91 5.99 -5.55
C GLY A 20 -21.81 5.68 -4.06
N PHE A 21 -20.60 5.39 -3.60
CA PHE A 21 -20.34 4.93 -2.24
C PHE A 21 -19.11 5.61 -1.66
N LEU A 22 -19.18 6.01 -0.39
CA LEU A 22 -17.98 6.25 0.41
C LEU A 22 -17.48 4.92 0.94
N THR A 23 -16.17 4.68 0.87
CA THR A 23 -15.55 3.47 1.40
C THR A 23 -14.23 3.78 2.11
N TRP A 24 -13.93 2.97 3.12
CA TRP A 24 -12.65 2.94 3.82
C TRP A 24 -12.31 1.52 4.19
N ASN A 25 -11.02 1.26 4.34
CA ASN A 25 -10.52 -0.03 4.79
C ASN A 25 -9.28 0.13 5.68
N SER A 26 -9.06 -0.86 6.53
CA SER A 26 -7.89 -0.98 7.39
C SER A 26 -7.39 -2.43 7.34
N LEU A 27 -6.08 -2.61 7.51
CA LEU A 27 -5.46 -3.93 7.60
C LEU A 27 -4.31 -3.85 8.60
N SER A 28 -4.41 -4.61 9.70
CA SER A 28 -3.32 -4.73 10.67
C SER A 28 -2.24 -5.73 10.22
N SER A 29 -1.17 -5.86 11.01
CA SER A 29 -0.09 -6.80 10.71
C SER A 29 -0.58 -8.25 10.75
N MET A 30 -0.50 -8.94 9.62
CA MET A 30 -0.86 -10.34 9.45
C MET A 30 -0.01 -11.01 8.36
N LEU A 31 -0.09 -12.34 8.34
CA LEU A 31 0.50 -13.21 7.34
C LEU A 31 -0.61 -14.06 6.75
N ILE A 32 -0.47 -14.42 5.48
CA ILE A 32 -1.41 -15.29 4.79
C ILE A 32 -0.67 -16.15 3.76
N THR A 33 -1.05 -17.41 3.65
CA THR A 33 -0.47 -18.31 2.65
C THR A 33 -0.99 -17.97 1.25
N PRO A 34 -0.26 -18.30 0.16
CA PRO A 34 -0.74 -18.10 -1.20
C PRO A 34 -2.08 -18.79 -1.49
N ASP A 35 -2.28 -20.01 -1.01
CA ASP A 35 -3.51 -20.77 -1.23
C ASP A 35 -4.70 -20.16 -0.50
N GLU A 36 -4.52 -19.77 0.76
CA GLU A 36 -5.56 -19.10 1.53
C GLU A 36 -5.94 -17.74 0.91
N LEU A 37 -4.94 -16.95 0.48
CA LEU A 37 -5.19 -15.68 -0.20
C LEU A 37 -5.99 -15.89 -1.50
N LYS A 38 -5.60 -16.88 -2.30
CA LYS A 38 -6.29 -17.22 -3.55
C LYS A 38 -7.75 -17.61 -3.28
N GLN A 39 -7.99 -18.44 -2.27
CA GLN A 39 -9.34 -18.87 -1.90
C GLN A 39 -10.19 -17.67 -1.50
N LYS A 40 -9.68 -16.80 -0.61
CA LYS A 40 -10.40 -15.58 -0.19
C LYS A 40 -10.72 -14.62 -1.34
N LEU A 41 -9.81 -14.46 -2.31
CA LEU A 41 -10.05 -13.64 -3.51
C LEU A 41 -11.16 -14.23 -4.40
N VAL A 42 -11.20 -15.55 -4.56
CA VAL A 42 -12.24 -16.22 -5.35
C VAL A 42 -13.59 -16.14 -4.65
N ASP A 43 -13.62 -16.44 -3.35
CA ASP A 43 -14.85 -16.45 -2.54
C ASP A 43 -15.48 -15.06 -2.42
N SER A 44 -14.68 -14.00 -2.46
CA SER A 44 -15.18 -12.62 -2.45
C SER A 44 -15.68 -12.14 -3.82
N GLY A 45 -15.44 -12.89 -4.90
CA GLY A 45 -15.81 -12.50 -6.26
C GLY A 45 -14.79 -11.62 -6.99
N LEU A 46 -13.62 -11.33 -6.39
CA LEU A 46 -12.53 -10.62 -7.10
C LEU A 46 -11.82 -11.52 -8.11
N GLY A 47 -11.69 -12.81 -7.79
CA GLY A 47 -11.03 -13.82 -8.61
C GLY A 47 -9.51 -13.84 -8.50
N ALA A 48 -8.91 -14.93 -8.99
CA ALA A 48 -7.48 -15.19 -8.87
C ALA A 48 -6.58 -14.25 -9.71
N GLY A 49 -7.15 -13.46 -10.62
CA GLY A 49 -6.41 -12.49 -11.44
C GLY A 49 -5.73 -11.37 -10.62
N TRP A 50 -6.19 -11.17 -9.38
CA TRP A 50 -5.61 -10.21 -8.42
C TRP A 50 -4.46 -10.79 -7.58
N MET A 51 -4.08 -12.05 -7.79
CA MET A 51 -2.97 -12.66 -7.06
C MET A 51 -1.69 -11.83 -7.24
N PRO A 52 -0.97 -11.51 -6.14
CA PRO A 52 0.35 -10.90 -6.24
C PRO A 52 1.33 -11.83 -6.97
N LYS A 53 2.47 -11.27 -7.35
CA LYS A 53 3.61 -12.07 -7.83
C LYS A 53 4.07 -13.04 -6.75
N ASP A 54 4.52 -14.22 -7.18
CA ASP A 54 5.06 -15.25 -6.31
C ASP A 54 6.13 -14.72 -5.36
N ILE A 55 6.15 -15.30 -4.16
CA ILE A 55 7.12 -14.96 -3.14
C ILE A 55 8.49 -15.45 -3.59
N ARG A 56 9.42 -14.53 -3.76
CA ARG A 56 10.81 -14.85 -4.13
C ARG A 56 11.63 -15.08 -2.87
N SER A 57 12.30 -16.22 -2.78
CA SER A 57 13.18 -16.56 -1.65
C SER A 57 14.20 -15.45 -1.30
N PRO A 58 14.88 -14.79 -2.25
CA PRO A 58 15.76 -13.66 -1.93
C PRO A 58 15.05 -12.47 -1.27
N ASP A 59 13.80 -12.20 -1.62
CA ASP A 59 13.03 -11.06 -1.08
C ASP A 59 12.50 -11.40 0.32
N ALA A 60 12.03 -12.64 0.52
CA ALA A 60 11.69 -13.16 1.85
C ALA A 60 12.91 -13.14 2.80
N PHE A 61 14.09 -13.52 2.29
CA PHE A 61 15.34 -13.50 3.05
C PHE A 61 15.78 -12.10 3.46
N ARG A 62 15.66 -11.12 2.57
CA ARG A 62 15.93 -9.71 2.89
C ARG A 62 14.93 -9.16 3.90
N ARG A 63 13.66 -9.56 3.82
CA ARG A 63 12.64 -9.17 4.79
C ARG A 63 12.94 -9.74 6.18
N ALA A 64 13.32 -11.01 6.27
CA ALA A 64 13.68 -11.70 7.51
C ALA A 64 14.91 -11.10 8.22
N THR A 65 15.76 -10.40 7.48
CA THR A 65 17.00 -9.79 7.97
C THR A 65 16.93 -8.26 7.97
N SER A 66 15.72 -7.69 8.06
CA SER A 66 15.51 -6.23 8.05
C SER A 66 15.47 -5.61 9.45
N GLU A 67 15.14 -6.41 10.46
CA GLU A 67 14.99 -5.94 11.85
C GLU A 67 16.33 -5.53 12.47
N LYS A 68 16.31 -4.50 13.31
CA LYS A 68 17.46 -4.02 14.07
C LYS A 68 17.21 -4.27 15.54
N PHE A 69 18.23 -4.77 16.24
CA PHE A 69 18.15 -5.01 17.67
C PHE A 69 19.07 -4.04 18.42
N LYS A 70 18.56 -3.43 19.49
CA LYS A 70 19.32 -2.48 20.31
C LYS A 70 19.24 -2.90 21.77
N ARG A 71 20.37 -2.91 22.47
CA ARG A 71 20.43 -3.13 23.92
C ARG A 71 21.43 -2.20 24.58
N GLU A 72 21.18 -1.85 25.83
CA GLU A 72 22.16 -1.16 26.68
C GLU A 72 23.07 -2.21 27.35
N VAL A 73 24.39 -1.98 27.30
CA VAL A 73 25.39 -2.90 27.87
C VAL A 73 26.10 -2.33 29.09
N SER A 74 26.12 -1.01 29.22
CA SER A 74 26.54 -0.26 30.40
C SER A 74 25.85 1.11 30.37
N PRO A 75 25.78 1.85 31.50
CA PRO A 75 25.10 3.13 31.54
C PRO A 75 25.55 4.07 30.41
N GLY A 76 24.61 4.37 29.50
CA GLY A 76 24.86 5.25 28.37
C GLY A 76 25.64 4.65 27.20
N VAL A 77 25.84 3.32 27.16
CA VAL A 77 26.51 2.60 26.08
C VAL A 77 25.58 1.52 25.52
N TYR A 78 25.35 1.57 24.22
CA TYR A 78 24.41 0.72 23.51
C TYR A 78 25.09 -0.12 22.44
N GLU A 79 24.73 -1.39 22.34
CA GLU A 79 25.02 -2.24 21.19
C GLU A 79 23.82 -2.25 20.23
N ASN A 80 24.10 -2.00 18.96
CA ASN A 80 23.12 -2.05 17.88
C ASN A 80 23.52 -3.17 16.92
N TYR A 81 22.66 -4.18 16.82
CA TYR A 81 22.81 -5.31 15.92
C TYR A 81 21.97 -5.09 14.67
N MET A 82 22.57 -5.27 13.49
CA MET A 82 21.89 -5.11 12.22
C MET A 82 22.49 -5.99 11.13
N PHE A 83 21.66 -6.56 10.28
CA PHE A 83 22.13 -7.31 9.11
C PHE A 83 22.50 -6.38 7.95
N ARG A 84 23.64 -6.63 7.33
CA ARG A 84 24.13 -5.92 6.13
C ARG A 84 24.36 -6.89 4.99
N GLU A 85 23.93 -6.52 3.78
CA GLU A 85 24.22 -7.30 2.58
C GLU A 85 25.70 -7.18 2.24
N VAL A 86 26.37 -8.33 2.17
CA VAL A 86 27.80 -8.42 1.84
C VAL A 86 27.96 -8.88 0.40
N ALA A 87 27.13 -9.82 -0.05
CA ALA A 87 27.14 -10.31 -1.42
C ALA A 87 25.74 -10.73 -1.87
N SER A 88 25.44 -10.49 -3.14
CA SER A 88 24.25 -11.02 -3.82
C SER A 88 24.64 -11.41 -5.23
N THR A 89 24.65 -12.71 -5.49
CA THR A 89 25.02 -13.28 -6.80
C THR A 89 23.82 -14.01 -7.39
N SER A 90 24.00 -14.61 -8.57
CA SER A 90 23.01 -15.52 -9.15
C SER A 90 22.82 -16.80 -8.32
N THR A 91 23.80 -17.17 -7.49
CA THR A 91 23.81 -18.44 -6.74
C THR A 91 23.46 -18.27 -5.27
N PHE A 92 23.81 -17.14 -4.63
CA PHE A 92 23.54 -16.95 -3.21
C PHE A 92 23.25 -15.49 -2.83
N VAL A 93 22.74 -15.29 -1.61
CA VAL A 93 22.68 -13.99 -0.94
C VAL A 93 23.27 -14.14 0.46
N GLN A 94 24.28 -13.34 0.77
CA GLN A 94 24.92 -13.33 2.09
C GLN A 94 24.63 -12.01 2.81
N ARG A 95 24.18 -12.13 4.06
CA ARG A 95 23.99 -11.00 4.97
C ARG A 95 24.68 -11.26 6.30
N ASN A 96 25.57 -10.37 6.70
CA ASN A 96 26.28 -10.47 7.96
C ASN A 96 25.57 -9.65 9.05
N LEU A 97 25.48 -10.23 10.24
CA LEU A 97 25.11 -9.52 11.45
C LEU A 97 26.30 -8.69 11.90
N VAL A 98 26.08 -7.39 12.01
CA VAL A 98 27.05 -6.40 12.48
C VAL A 98 26.66 -5.95 13.87
N CYS A 99 27.65 -5.75 14.75
CA CYS A 99 27.45 -5.10 16.05
C CYS A 99 28.15 -3.72 16.07
N GLU A 100 27.37 -2.67 16.33
CA GLU A 100 27.87 -1.30 16.48
C GLU A 100 27.62 -0.80 17.91
N THR A 101 28.69 -0.53 18.65
CA THR A 101 28.64 0.02 20.00
C THR A 101 28.71 1.55 19.95
N LYS A 102 27.75 2.24 20.58
CA LYS A 102 27.67 3.71 20.63
C LYS A 102 27.44 4.23 22.04
N ASP A 103 27.91 5.44 22.32
CA ASP A 103 27.53 6.19 23.52
C ASP A 103 26.20 6.95 23.37
N THR A 104 25.76 7.65 24.42
CA THR A 104 24.55 8.50 24.41
C THR A 104 24.61 9.67 23.43
N LYS A 105 25.81 10.10 23.03
CA LYS A 105 26.02 11.16 22.04
C LYS A 105 26.06 10.61 20.61
N GLY A 106 25.83 9.30 20.43
CA GLY A 106 25.86 8.63 19.13
C GLY A 106 27.27 8.39 18.59
N ARG A 107 28.32 8.66 19.38
CA ARG A 107 29.71 8.40 18.98
C ARG A 107 29.93 6.90 18.93
N ARG A 108 30.41 6.41 17.78
CA ARG A 108 30.76 5.00 17.59
C ARG A 108 32.02 4.66 18.39
N LEU A 109 31.90 3.74 19.33
CA LEU A 109 32.97 3.23 20.19
C LEU A 109 33.63 1.99 19.59
N LYS A 110 32.83 1.07 19.01
CA LYS A 110 33.29 -0.18 18.42
C LYS A 110 32.39 -0.60 17.26
N TYR A 111 32.98 -1.28 16.28
CA TYR A 111 32.26 -1.86 15.14
C TYR A 111 32.81 -3.25 14.86
N VAL A 112 31.96 -4.27 14.89
CA VAL A 112 32.31 -5.65 14.57
C VAL A 112 31.44 -6.10 13.38
N PRO A 113 32.00 -6.26 12.17
CA PRO A 113 31.23 -6.47 10.95
C PRO A 113 30.64 -7.88 10.79
N ASP A 114 31.08 -8.84 11.58
CA ASP A 114 30.91 -10.28 11.35
C ASP A 114 30.60 -11.04 12.64
N VAL A 115 29.74 -10.49 13.51
CA VAL A 115 29.32 -11.21 14.73
C VAL A 115 28.45 -12.44 14.42
N GLY A 116 27.90 -12.51 13.21
CA GLY A 116 27.26 -13.70 12.63
C GLY A 116 26.95 -13.49 11.15
N ALA A 117 26.46 -14.54 10.49
CA ALA A 117 26.06 -14.47 9.08
C ALA A 117 24.87 -15.39 8.79
N LEU A 118 24.10 -15.01 7.77
CA LEU A 118 23.18 -15.89 7.06
C LEU A 118 23.57 -15.92 5.59
N VAL A 119 23.57 -17.12 5.01
CA VAL A 119 23.79 -17.33 3.58
C VAL A 119 22.62 -18.12 3.01
N LEU A 120 21.85 -17.48 2.14
CA LEU A 120 20.81 -18.14 1.35
C LEU A 120 21.42 -18.71 0.08
N ASP A 121 21.36 -20.02 -0.09
CA ASP A 121 21.55 -20.67 -1.39
C ASP A 121 20.28 -20.51 -2.22
N ARG A 122 20.38 -19.95 -3.43
CA ARG A 122 19.22 -19.66 -4.29
C ARG A 122 18.67 -20.89 -5.01
N LYS A 123 19.47 -21.97 -5.12
CA LYS A 123 19.11 -23.20 -5.82
C LYS A 123 18.41 -24.16 -4.87
N THR A 124 18.95 -24.36 -3.67
CA THR A 124 18.35 -25.24 -2.66
C THR A 124 17.35 -24.49 -1.78
N GLU A 125 17.37 -23.16 -1.80
CA GLU A 125 16.57 -22.28 -0.95
C GLU A 125 16.79 -22.53 0.54
N THR A 126 17.97 -23.03 0.91
CA THR A 126 18.37 -23.28 2.29
C THR A 126 19.20 -22.13 2.83
N VAL A 127 19.10 -21.90 4.14
CA VAL A 127 19.87 -20.86 4.84
C VAL A 127 20.91 -21.51 5.75
N GLU A 128 22.17 -21.19 5.50
CA GLU A 128 23.28 -21.52 6.39
C GLU A 128 23.51 -20.39 7.39
N THR A 129 23.87 -20.73 8.63
CA THR A 129 24.05 -19.77 9.72
C THR A 129 25.42 -19.91 10.37
N SER A 130 26.01 -18.78 10.78
CA SER A 130 27.22 -18.74 11.58
C SER A 130 27.18 -17.60 12.60
N TYR A 131 27.87 -17.76 13.72
CA TYR A 131 27.86 -16.79 14.83
C TYR A 131 29.05 -17.02 15.77
N ILE A 132 29.49 -15.94 16.43
CA ILE A 132 30.63 -15.98 17.38
C ILE A 132 30.22 -15.68 18.83
N SER A 133 28.93 -15.43 19.09
CA SER A 133 28.41 -15.14 20.44
C SER A 133 26.99 -15.67 20.61
N SER A 134 26.55 -15.86 21.86
CA SER A 134 25.19 -16.29 22.19
C SER A 134 24.11 -15.30 21.73
N MET A 135 24.38 -13.99 21.85
CA MET A 135 23.49 -12.95 21.34
C MET A 135 23.37 -13.03 19.81
N ALA A 136 24.49 -13.19 19.10
CA ALA A 136 24.46 -13.36 17.65
C ALA A 136 23.72 -14.64 17.24
N GLN A 137 23.91 -15.75 17.96
CA GLN A 137 23.19 -16.99 17.73
C GLN A 137 21.66 -16.79 17.80
N GLN A 138 21.18 -16.12 18.85
CA GLN A 138 19.74 -15.85 19.01
C GLN A 138 19.18 -15.03 17.84
N LEU A 139 19.87 -13.95 17.45
CA LEU A 139 19.43 -13.07 16.36
C LEU A 139 19.47 -13.76 14.99
N VAL A 140 20.52 -14.54 14.72
CA VAL A 140 20.68 -15.30 13.47
C VAL A 140 19.63 -16.41 13.35
N ASN A 141 19.40 -17.17 14.44
CA ASN A 141 18.39 -18.23 14.44
C ASN A 141 16.97 -17.67 14.30
N ASN A 142 16.66 -16.52 14.93
CA ASN A 142 15.39 -15.85 14.74
C ASN A 142 15.21 -15.41 13.28
N ALA A 143 16.22 -14.79 12.67
CA ALA A 143 16.16 -14.41 11.26
C ALA A 143 15.96 -15.61 10.32
N ALA A 144 16.61 -16.75 10.59
CA ALA A 144 16.39 -17.98 9.83
C ALA A 144 14.95 -18.51 9.97
N LEU A 145 14.37 -18.47 11.18
CA LEU A 145 12.98 -18.82 11.41
C LEU A 145 12.01 -17.86 10.69
N GLN A 146 12.26 -16.55 10.74
CA GLN A 146 11.46 -15.56 10.00
C GLN A 146 11.53 -15.77 8.50
N PHE A 147 12.67 -16.21 7.96
CA PHE A 147 12.79 -16.55 6.55
C PHE A 147 11.83 -17.69 6.16
N GLU A 148 11.80 -18.78 6.93
CA GLU A 148 10.88 -19.90 6.69
C GLU A 148 9.41 -19.49 6.75
N ILE A 149 9.08 -18.53 7.60
CA ILE A 149 7.73 -17.95 7.65
C ILE A 149 7.47 -17.11 6.40
N TYR A 150 8.36 -16.18 6.06
CA TYR A 150 8.14 -15.20 4.99
C TYR A 150 8.24 -15.78 3.58
N ARG A 151 8.97 -16.88 3.36
CA ARG A 151 8.99 -17.57 2.06
C ARG A 151 7.65 -18.22 1.72
N ASN A 152 6.84 -18.52 2.74
CA ASN A 152 5.57 -19.22 2.60
C ASN A 152 4.35 -18.31 2.80
N ASN A 153 4.55 -17.02 3.12
CA ASN A 153 3.47 -16.11 3.48
C ASN A 153 3.63 -14.71 2.89
N TYR A 154 2.55 -14.18 2.33
CA TYR A 154 2.44 -12.76 2.02
C TYR A 154 2.30 -11.95 3.32
N GLY A 155 2.94 -10.77 3.35
CA GLY A 155 2.80 -9.83 4.46
C GLY A 155 1.78 -8.72 4.17
N SER A 156 1.39 -8.00 5.22
CA SER A 156 0.44 -6.88 5.11
C SER A 156 0.83 -5.81 4.09
N THR A 157 2.11 -5.59 3.82
CA THR A 157 2.52 -4.64 2.77
C THR A 157 2.01 -5.09 1.40
N THR A 158 2.22 -6.36 1.04
CA THR A 158 1.73 -6.93 -0.23
C THR A 158 0.21 -6.88 -0.29
N LEU A 159 -0.47 -7.23 0.81
CA LEU A 159 -1.93 -7.19 0.89
C LEU A 159 -2.49 -5.76 0.74
N ARG A 160 -1.88 -4.76 1.39
CA ARG A 160 -2.28 -3.35 1.23
C ARG A 160 -2.05 -2.86 -0.20
N THR A 161 -0.97 -3.29 -0.85
CA THR A 161 -0.73 -2.98 -2.27
C THR A 161 -1.80 -3.61 -3.16
N LEU A 162 -2.19 -4.86 -2.91
CA LEU A 162 -3.30 -5.52 -3.62
C LEU A 162 -4.61 -4.75 -3.42
N ILE A 163 -5.00 -4.48 -2.17
CA ILE A 163 -6.23 -3.75 -1.83
C ILE A 163 -6.26 -2.39 -2.54
N THR A 164 -5.14 -1.68 -2.52
CA THR A 164 -5.00 -0.37 -3.18
C THR A 164 -5.12 -0.51 -4.71
N SER A 165 -4.58 -1.58 -5.29
CA SER A 165 -4.66 -1.80 -6.75
C SER A 165 -6.09 -2.10 -7.20
N VAL A 166 -6.82 -2.92 -6.43
CA VAL A 166 -8.25 -3.18 -6.67
C VAL A 166 -9.03 -1.88 -6.53
N LEU A 167 -8.81 -1.12 -5.45
CA LEU A 167 -9.48 0.17 -5.23
C LEU A 167 -9.27 1.14 -6.40
N LYS A 168 -8.02 1.27 -6.89
CA LYS A 168 -7.67 2.13 -8.03
C LYS A 168 -8.37 1.75 -9.33
N SER A 169 -8.78 0.50 -9.50
CA SER A 169 -9.53 0.05 -10.68
C SER A 169 -10.98 0.53 -10.73
N MET A 170 -11.49 1.12 -9.65
CA MET A 170 -12.88 1.57 -9.50
C MET A 170 -13.00 3.10 -9.46
N SER A 171 -12.05 3.79 -10.08
CA SER A 171 -12.05 5.25 -10.19
C SER A 171 -12.23 5.97 -8.85
N PRO A 172 -11.35 5.75 -7.85
CA PRO A 172 -11.53 6.33 -6.52
C PRO A 172 -11.18 7.81 -6.48
N THR A 173 -12.04 8.60 -5.82
CA THR A 173 -11.75 10.00 -5.47
C THR A 173 -11.58 10.14 -3.95
N PRO A 174 -10.44 10.63 -3.45
CA PRO A 174 -10.24 10.84 -2.02
C PRO A 174 -11.14 11.97 -1.51
N VAL A 175 -11.90 11.69 -0.44
CA VAL A 175 -12.78 12.72 0.18
C VAL A 175 -12.14 13.41 1.39
N ARG A 176 -11.03 12.87 1.90
CA ARG A 176 -10.23 13.47 2.98
C ARG A 176 -8.81 13.82 2.52
N PRO A 177 -8.21 14.93 3.01
CA PRO A 177 -6.85 15.33 2.64
C PRO A 177 -5.77 14.29 2.94
N SER A 178 -5.89 13.57 4.06
CA SER A 178 -4.95 12.52 4.45
C SER A 178 -5.20 11.17 3.76
N GLY A 179 -6.19 11.09 2.86
CA GLY A 179 -6.66 9.83 2.30
C GLY A 179 -7.48 9.00 3.29
N GLY A 180 -7.66 7.73 2.97
CA GLY A 180 -8.31 6.74 3.84
C GLY A 180 -9.84 6.69 3.78
N VAL A 181 -10.49 7.65 3.12
CA VAL A 181 -11.90 7.53 2.70
C VAL A 181 -11.99 7.95 1.24
N TYR A 182 -12.66 7.13 0.42
CA TYR A 182 -12.76 7.31 -1.02
C TYR A 182 -14.21 7.27 -1.46
N PHE A 183 -14.56 8.10 -2.44
CA PHE A 183 -15.78 7.97 -3.19
C PHE A 183 -15.56 7.08 -4.42
N ILE A 184 -16.47 6.12 -4.63
CA ILE A 184 -16.50 5.18 -5.76
C ILE A 184 -17.83 5.37 -6.52
N PRO A 185 -17.81 5.63 -7.84
CA PRO A 185 -19.02 5.73 -8.66
C PRO A 185 -19.91 4.47 -8.59
N ALA A 186 -21.24 4.64 -8.67
CA ALA A 186 -22.21 3.55 -8.52
C ALA A 186 -22.02 2.41 -9.53
N GLN A 187 -21.52 2.69 -10.73
CA GLN A 187 -21.25 1.67 -11.75
C GLN A 187 -20.24 0.59 -11.32
N PHE A 188 -19.44 0.85 -10.28
CA PHE A 188 -18.48 -0.10 -9.73
C PHE A 188 -18.98 -0.81 -8.47
N GLU A 189 -20.28 -0.72 -8.12
CA GLU A 189 -20.81 -1.29 -6.87
C GLU A 189 -20.44 -2.76 -6.68
N GLY A 190 -20.60 -3.60 -7.70
CA GLY A 190 -20.30 -5.04 -7.60
C GLY A 190 -18.82 -5.32 -7.29
N ASN A 191 -17.90 -4.56 -7.90
CA ASN A 191 -16.47 -4.69 -7.62
C ASN A 191 -16.13 -4.18 -6.21
N LEU A 192 -16.81 -3.13 -5.76
CA LEU A 192 -16.62 -2.60 -4.41
C LEU A 192 -17.14 -3.58 -3.35
N ASP A 193 -18.27 -4.24 -3.60
CA ASP A 193 -18.77 -5.32 -2.74
C ASP A 193 -17.75 -6.45 -2.65
N ALA A 194 -17.18 -6.88 -3.77
CA ALA A 194 -16.16 -7.91 -3.79
C ALA A 194 -14.90 -7.50 -3.01
N LEU A 195 -14.49 -6.24 -3.09
CA LEU A 195 -13.36 -5.71 -2.30
C LEU A 195 -13.69 -5.67 -0.80
N VAL A 196 -14.87 -5.20 -0.41
CA VAL A 196 -15.28 -5.14 1.00
C VAL A 196 -15.33 -6.55 1.59
N GLN A 197 -15.95 -7.51 0.89
CA GLN A 197 -16.00 -8.90 1.32
C GLN A 197 -14.60 -9.51 1.43
N PHE A 198 -13.71 -9.22 0.46
CA PHE A 198 -12.33 -9.68 0.52
C PHE A 198 -11.63 -9.17 1.79
N VAL A 199 -11.67 -7.86 2.05
CA VAL A 199 -10.98 -7.28 3.21
C VAL A 199 -11.54 -7.80 4.52
N VAL A 200 -12.87 -7.89 4.66
CA VAL A 200 -13.53 -8.44 5.86
C VAL A 200 -13.21 -9.93 6.06
N SER A 201 -12.94 -10.68 4.99
CA SER A 201 -12.52 -12.08 5.10
C SER A 201 -11.11 -12.28 5.66
N LEU A 202 -10.28 -11.23 5.71
CA LEU A 202 -8.95 -11.26 6.29
C LEU A 202 -9.05 -11.15 7.81
N GLU A 203 -8.29 -11.96 8.56
CA GLU A 203 -8.34 -12.03 10.03
C GLU A 203 -8.28 -10.66 10.72
N LYS A 204 -7.52 -9.72 10.16
CA LYS A 204 -7.31 -8.38 10.72
C LYS A 204 -7.65 -7.26 9.74
N GLY A 205 -8.59 -7.53 8.84
CA GLY A 205 -9.10 -6.58 7.87
C GLY A 205 -10.45 -6.00 8.31
N GLU A 206 -10.62 -4.71 8.08
CA GLU A 206 -11.89 -4.02 8.26
C GLU A 206 -12.18 -3.23 6.98
N ALA A 207 -13.41 -3.30 6.49
CA ALA A 207 -13.85 -2.48 5.37
C ALA A 207 -15.33 -2.18 5.47
N GLU A 208 -15.69 -0.97 5.08
CA GLU A 208 -17.07 -0.50 5.10
C GLU A 208 -17.36 0.28 3.81
N LYS A 209 -18.64 0.28 3.42
CA LYS A 209 -19.16 1.18 2.38
C LYS A 209 -20.48 1.81 2.81
N VAL A 210 -20.66 3.07 2.46
CA VAL A 210 -21.89 3.84 2.76
C VAL A 210 -22.39 4.46 1.46
N PRO A 211 -23.68 4.26 1.08
CA PRO A 211 -24.24 4.85 -0.13
C PRO A 211 -24.28 6.37 -0.02
N VAL A 212 -23.96 7.04 -1.12
CA VAL A 212 -24.09 8.48 -1.29
C VAL A 212 -25.32 8.74 -2.14
N MET A 213 -26.34 9.36 -1.54
CA MET A 213 -27.61 9.61 -2.19
C MET A 213 -27.49 10.66 -3.30
N ASN A 214 -28.30 10.51 -4.35
CA ASN A 214 -28.41 11.47 -5.44
C ASN A 214 -29.16 12.73 -5.00
N THR A 215 -28.46 13.61 -4.30
CA THR A 215 -28.91 14.96 -3.96
C THR A 215 -27.93 15.98 -4.53
N MET A 216 -28.38 17.22 -4.75
CA MET A 216 -27.53 18.29 -5.25
C MET A 216 -26.32 18.52 -4.32
N ASP A 217 -26.52 18.49 -3.00
CA ASP A 217 -25.45 18.67 -2.01
C ASP A 217 -24.38 17.58 -2.10
N MET A 218 -24.79 16.32 -2.29
CA MET A 218 -23.85 15.21 -2.42
C MET A 218 -23.10 15.27 -3.76
N LYS A 219 -23.78 15.63 -4.85
CA LYS A 219 -23.13 15.88 -6.15
C LYS A 219 -22.12 17.02 -6.09
N ASN A 220 -22.47 18.12 -5.44
CA ASN A 220 -21.55 19.25 -5.21
C ASN A 220 -20.33 18.84 -4.36
N MET A 221 -20.53 17.98 -3.36
CA MET A 221 -19.42 17.45 -2.55
C MET A 221 -18.48 16.60 -3.40
N VAL A 222 -19.00 15.65 -4.17
CA VAL A 222 -18.19 14.79 -5.05
C VAL A 222 -17.46 15.61 -6.11
N THR A 223 -18.16 16.56 -6.75
CA THR A 223 -17.62 17.49 -7.75
C THR A 223 -16.40 18.23 -7.20
N ARG A 224 -16.55 18.85 -6.01
CA ARG A 224 -15.44 19.56 -5.36
C ARG A 224 -14.28 18.63 -5.02
N LYS A 225 -14.55 17.41 -4.53
CA LYS A 225 -13.49 16.45 -4.19
C LYS A 225 -12.76 15.92 -5.42
N LEU A 226 -13.45 15.76 -6.53
CA LEU A 226 -12.82 15.41 -7.80
C LEU A 226 -11.92 16.56 -8.31
N LEU A 227 -12.40 17.82 -8.23
CA LEU A 227 -11.58 19.00 -8.54
C LEU A 227 -10.34 19.11 -7.63
N ASP A 228 -10.52 18.96 -6.32
CA ASP A 228 -9.42 18.94 -5.35
C ASP A 228 -8.38 17.86 -5.72
N HIS A 229 -8.85 16.68 -6.14
CA HIS A 229 -8.00 15.57 -6.56
C HIS A 229 -7.23 15.93 -7.83
N LEU A 230 -7.88 16.44 -8.87
CA LEU A 230 -7.24 16.89 -10.11
C LEU A 230 -6.18 17.97 -9.87
N ARG A 231 -6.51 18.97 -9.03
CA ARG A 231 -5.57 20.04 -8.63
C ARG A 231 -4.37 19.46 -7.90
N GLY A 232 -4.58 18.56 -6.94
CA GLY A 232 -3.52 17.88 -6.22
C GLY A 232 -2.61 17.05 -7.14
N THR A 233 -3.18 16.35 -8.11
CA THR A 233 -2.45 15.57 -9.12
C THR A 233 -1.62 16.45 -10.03
N LEU A 234 -2.17 17.56 -10.52
CA LEU A 234 -1.42 18.52 -11.33
C LEU A 234 -0.23 19.08 -10.54
N ALA A 235 -0.46 19.53 -9.31
CA ALA A 235 0.60 20.03 -8.43
C ALA A 235 1.67 18.95 -8.15
N ALA A 236 1.29 17.68 -7.98
CA ALA A 236 2.24 16.59 -7.82
C ALA A 236 3.11 16.38 -9.08
N CYS A 237 2.52 16.50 -10.27
CA CYS A 237 3.27 16.44 -11.54
C CYS A 237 4.26 17.61 -11.66
N GLU A 238 3.81 18.83 -11.40
CA GLU A 238 4.62 20.05 -11.48
C GLU A 238 5.79 20.01 -10.48
N ASN A 239 5.50 19.68 -9.23
CA ASN A 239 6.52 19.54 -8.20
C ASN A 239 7.48 18.38 -8.49
N GLY A 240 6.99 17.29 -9.10
CA GLY A 240 7.83 16.17 -9.50
C GLY A 240 8.88 16.55 -10.53
N VAL A 241 8.49 17.36 -11.51
CA VAL A 241 9.39 17.90 -12.55
C VAL A 241 10.31 18.98 -11.97
N ALA A 242 9.76 19.96 -11.25
CA ALA A 242 10.51 21.09 -10.71
C ALA A 242 11.59 20.65 -9.71
N ASN A 243 11.29 19.67 -8.84
CA ASN A 243 12.23 19.15 -7.87
C ASN A 243 13.17 18.05 -8.42
N GLN A 244 13.13 17.78 -9.73
CA GLN A 244 13.95 16.76 -10.39
C GLN A 244 13.90 15.41 -9.65
N LEU A 245 12.69 14.94 -9.33
CA LEU A 245 12.52 13.65 -8.66
C LEU A 245 13.18 12.53 -9.46
N LYS A 246 13.59 11.46 -8.76
CA LYS A 246 14.22 10.32 -9.42
C LYS A 246 13.27 9.76 -10.48
N LYS A 247 13.82 9.26 -11.59
CA LYS A 247 13.07 8.72 -12.73
C LYS A 247 11.92 7.78 -12.32
N ASN A 248 12.14 6.91 -11.33
CA ASN A 248 11.12 5.96 -10.85
C ASN A 248 10.00 6.63 -10.05
N GLU A 249 10.33 7.64 -9.23
CA GLU A 249 9.37 8.40 -8.42
C GLU A 249 8.50 9.26 -9.34
N LEU A 250 9.12 9.95 -10.30
CA LEU A 250 8.42 10.73 -11.30
C LEU A 250 7.51 9.83 -12.15
N LYS A 251 8.00 8.66 -12.61
CA LYS A 251 7.18 7.71 -13.37
C LYS A 251 5.93 7.28 -12.60
N ALA A 252 6.04 7.03 -11.29
CA ALA A 252 4.89 6.65 -10.47
C ALA A 252 3.83 7.76 -10.41
N ILE A 253 4.24 9.02 -10.27
CA ILE A 253 3.35 10.19 -10.29
C ILE A 253 2.65 10.30 -11.66
N LEU A 254 3.40 10.17 -12.75
CA LEU A 254 2.86 10.30 -14.10
C LEU A 254 1.85 9.17 -14.45
N GLU A 255 2.11 7.94 -14.01
CA GLU A 255 1.16 6.84 -14.20
C GLU A 255 -0.11 7.04 -13.37
N ASP A 256 0.01 7.52 -12.13
CA ASP A 256 -1.16 7.85 -11.30
C ASP A 256 -2.00 8.97 -11.93
N ALA A 257 -1.34 10.00 -12.46
CA ALA A 257 -1.99 11.11 -13.16
C ALA A 257 -2.76 10.65 -14.42
N LYS A 258 -2.20 9.72 -15.21
CA LYS A 258 -2.90 9.13 -16.36
C LYS A 258 -4.17 8.40 -15.94
N VAL A 259 -4.09 7.61 -14.87
CA VAL A 259 -5.23 6.87 -14.33
C VAL A 259 -6.33 7.86 -13.90
N ILE A 260 -5.99 8.87 -13.10
CA ILE A 260 -6.94 9.87 -12.61
C ILE A 260 -7.64 10.59 -13.77
N VAL A 261 -6.89 11.02 -14.78
CA VAL A 261 -7.46 11.64 -16.00
C VAL A 261 -8.41 10.69 -16.72
N SER A 262 -8.07 9.40 -16.82
CA SER A 262 -8.93 8.42 -17.47
C SER A 262 -10.22 8.14 -16.70
N ASN A 263 -10.20 8.34 -15.38
CA ASN A 263 -11.30 8.07 -14.48
C ASN A 263 -12.37 9.19 -14.47
N VAL A 264 -12.03 10.41 -14.90
CA VAL A 264 -12.98 11.55 -14.91
C VAL A 264 -14.26 11.26 -15.70
N LYS A 265 -14.15 10.48 -16.78
CA LYS A 265 -15.33 10.06 -17.59
C LYS A 265 -16.39 9.31 -16.77
N ASP A 266 -15.97 8.58 -15.72
CA ASP A 266 -16.87 7.81 -14.86
C ASP A 266 -17.71 8.72 -13.94
N TYR A 267 -17.43 10.02 -13.94
CA TYR A 267 -18.09 11.03 -13.13
C TYR A 267 -19.02 11.96 -13.93
N GLU A 268 -19.10 11.83 -15.26
CA GLU A 268 -19.89 12.72 -16.14
C GLU A 268 -21.36 12.83 -15.72
N ALA A 269 -21.97 11.72 -15.28
CA ALA A 269 -23.36 11.70 -14.80
C ALA A 269 -23.56 12.22 -13.36
N ILE A 270 -22.46 12.44 -12.62
CA ILE A 270 -22.46 12.82 -11.21
C ILE A 270 -22.16 14.31 -11.05
N VAL A 271 -21.20 14.83 -11.81
CA VAL A 271 -20.69 16.20 -11.71
C VAL A 271 -21.75 17.23 -12.11
N THR A 272 -21.74 18.38 -11.44
CA THR A 272 -22.66 19.49 -11.69
C THR A 272 -21.91 20.78 -11.95
N GLY A 273 -22.16 21.44 -13.09
CA GLY A 273 -21.72 22.82 -13.35
C GLY A 273 -20.22 23.02 -13.65
N ASP A 274 -19.34 22.14 -13.15
CA ASP A 274 -17.88 22.33 -13.18
C ASP A 274 -17.15 21.45 -14.23
N LEU A 275 -17.89 20.90 -15.21
CA LEU A 275 -17.32 20.00 -16.23
C LEU A 275 -16.22 20.69 -17.05
N GLN A 276 -16.43 21.95 -17.45
CA GLN A 276 -15.45 22.70 -18.22
C GLN A 276 -14.16 22.92 -17.43
N GLU A 277 -14.25 23.27 -16.14
CA GLU A 277 -13.07 23.42 -15.29
C GLU A 277 -12.32 22.08 -15.13
N MET A 278 -13.04 20.97 -14.95
CA MET A 278 -12.43 19.64 -14.90
C MET A 278 -11.72 19.27 -16.21
N GLU A 279 -12.32 19.57 -17.36
CA GLU A 279 -11.72 19.35 -18.68
C GLU A 279 -10.43 20.16 -18.86
N GLU A 280 -10.39 21.41 -18.38
CA GLU A 280 -9.19 22.24 -18.37
C GLU A 280 -8.07 21.60 -17.54
N TYR A 281 -8.36 21.14 -16.31
CA TYR A 281 -7.36 20.44 -15.50
C TYR A 281 -6.91 19.13 -16.14
N VAL A 282 -7.82 18.37 -16.75
CA VAL A 282 -7.48 17.15 -17.50
C VAL A 282 -6.52 17.47 -18.66
N ALA A 283 -6.77 18.54 -19.42
CA ALA A 283 -5.90 18.96 -20.51
C ALA A 283 -4.51 19.36 -20.00
N LEU A 284 -4.44 20.15 -18.93
CA LEU A 284 -3.18 20.55 -18.30
C LEU A 284 -2.37 19.35 -17.80
N ILE A 285 -3.02 18.39 -17.12
CA ILE A 285 -2.35 17.17 -16.65
C ILE A 285 -1.79 16.37 -17.84
N ARG A 286 -2.57 16.21 -18.93
CA ARG A 286 -2.10 15.50 -20.14
C ARG A 286 -0.88 16.18 -20.75
N GLU A 287 -0.90 17.50 -20.87
CA GLU A 287 0.23 18.28 -21.39
C GLU A 287 1.48 18.07 -20.53
N LYS A 288 1.35 18.19 -19.20
CA LYS A 288 2.48 17.98 -18.27
C LYS A 288 3.01 16.55 -18.33
N VAL A 289 2.14 15.55 -18.40
CA VAL A 289 2.56 14.15 -18.54
C VAL A 289 3.32 13.94 -19.85
N ALA A 290 2.84 14.49 -20.97
CA ALA A 290 3.50 14.38 -22.25
C ALA A 290 4.88 15.05 -22.24
N SER A 291 4.97 16.29 -21.74
CA SER A 291 6.23 17.03 -21.63
C SER A 291 7.26 16.30 -20.75
N ALA A 292 6.83 15.79 -19.59
CA ALA A 292 7.71 15.07 -18.68
C ALA A 292 8.23 13.76 -19.29
N LEU A 293 7.41 13.04 -20.06
CA LEU A 293 7.83 11.80 -20.72
C LEU A 293 8.88 12.04 -21.82
N THR A 294 8.75 13.13 -22.60
CA THR A 294 9.76 13.50 -23.61
C THR A 294 11.11 13.78 -22.94
N ASN A 295 11.12 14.59 -21.88
CA ASN A 295 12.34 14.90 -21.13
C ASN A 295 12.96 13.71 -20.39
N MET A 296 12.23 12.60 -20.22
CA MET A 296 12.74 11.36 -19.60
C MET A 296 13.30 10.36 -20.63
N ALA A 297 13.05 10.58 -21.92
CA ALA A 297 13.54 9.77 -23.03
C ALA A 297 14.92 10.24 -23.52
N ASP A 298 15.22 11.54 -23.34
CA ASP A 298 16.54 12.15 -23.47
C ASP A 298 17.45 11.82 -22.26
#